data_AF-A0A1Y4BMF3-F1
#
_entry.id   AF-A0A1Y4BMF3-F1
#
_cell.length_a   1.000
_cell.length_b   1.000
_cell.length_c   1.000
_cell.angle_alpha   90.00
_cell.angle_beta   90.00
_cell.angle_gamma   90.00
#
_symmetry.space_group_name_H-M   'P 1'
#
loop_
_entity.id
_entity.type
_entity.pdbx_description
1 polymer ?
#
loop_
_entity_poly.entity_id
_entity_poly.type
_entity_poly.pdbx_seq_one_letter_code
_entity_poly.pdbx_strand_id
1 'polypeptide(L)'
;MHLNGVNLHSETYLLGNAVFEEIKRLRELGFTFVRMSHYPHSPAFSEACDRYGVAVLDCLAGWQQFYDTDAFKENTYQQVREMVRANRNHPSIVAWEPSLNESSYTEAWAREVNRITKAEYPEKGLAKAWTCGWRYWNVFDMGCGTPQANVNGDAATYATKPVIVSEYGDWNYGGYDSTTRVTREPAHYADAKGGDEGMLQQADNVQASYAWNREGRVLARAHPGPGRRPDPRARDR
;
A
#
# COMPACT_ATOMS: atom_id res chain seq x y z
N MET A 1 -2.54 -7.01 -17.62
CA MET A 1 -3.04 -7.67 -16.39
C MET A 1 -3.27 -6.57 -15.37
N HIS A 2 -4.43 -6.55 -14.70
CA HIS A 2 -4.68 -5.63 -13.58
C HIS A 2 -4.54 -6.39 -12.28
N LEU A 3 -3.82 -5.83 -11.31
CA LEU A 3 -3.72 -6.38 -9.96
C LEU A 3 -4.88 -5.79 -9.13
N ASN A 4 -5.78 -6.65 -8.64
CA ASN A 4 -6.78 -6.25 -7.66
C ASN A 4 -6.16 -6.36 -6.26
N GLY A 5 -5.65 -5.23 -5.79
CA GLY A 5 -4.82 -5.15 -4.59
C GLY A 5 -5.57 -4.74 -3.32
N VAL A 6 -5.06 -5.20 -2.17
CA VAL A 6 -5.41 -4.74 -0.82
C VAL A 6 -4.14 -4.56 0.03
N ASN A 7 -4.18 -3.63 0.99
CA ASN A 7 -3.19 -3.54 2.06
C ASN A 7 -3.71 -4.36 3.23
N LEU A 8 -2.89 -5.26 3.75
CA LEU A 8 -3.27 -6.10 4.88
C LEU A 8 -2.21 -5.94 5.95
N HIS A 9 -2.63 -5.56 7.16
CA HIS A 9 -1.82 -5.72 8.36
C HIS A 9 -1.96 -7.17 8.86
N SER A 10 -0.98 -7.65 9.62
CA SER A 10 -0.96 -9.04 10.09
C SER A 10 -1.91 -9.27 11.29
N GLU A 11 -3.07 -8.62 11.37
CA GLU A 11 -4.01 -8.83 12.47
C GLU A 11 -5.35 -9.42 12.02
N THR A 12 -5.67 -10.57 12.60
CA THR A 12 -6.98 -11.21 12.53
C THR A 12 -7.72 -10.98 13.83
N TYR A 13 -8.98 -10.54 13.73
CA TYR A 13 -9.83 -10.25 14.89
C TYR A 13 -9.85 -11.43 15.89
N LEU A 14 -9.51 -11.14 17.16
CA LEU A 14 -9.40 -12.08 18.30
C LEU A 14 -8.31 -13.16 18.19
N LEU A 15 -7.62 -13.29 17.06
CA LEU A 15 -6.63 -14.34 16.83
C LEU A 15 -5.20 -13.80 16.66
N GLY A 16 -5.02 -12.48 16.58
CA GLY A 16 -3.71 -11.87 16.36
C GLY A 16 -3.17 -12.26 14.98
N ASN A 17 -1.94 -12.75 14.90
CA ASN A 17 -1.24 -12.98 13.61
C ASN A 17 -1.70 -14.23 12.82
N ALA A 18 -2.98 -14.63 12.93
CA ALA A 18 -3.54 -15.85 12.35
C ALA A 18 -4.20 -15.64 10.97
N VAL A 19 -3.38 -15.28 9.99
CA VAL A 19 -3.78 -14.71 8.69
C VAL A 19 -4.07 -15.71 7.56
N PHE A 20 -3.91 -17.03 7.77
CA PHE A 20 -4.02 -18.03 6.70
C PHE A 20 -5.40 -18.04 6.02
N GLU A 21 -6.48 -18.04 6.82
CA GLU A 21 -7.86 -18.05 6.31
C GLU A 21 -8.27 -16.69 5.70
N GLU A 22 -7.60 -15.60 6.09
CA GLU A 22 -7.84 -14.27 5.50
C GLU A 22 -7.43 -14.24 4.03
N ILE A 23 -6.31 -14.87 3.66
CA ILE A 23 -5.88 -14.93 2.25
C ILE A 23 -6.90 -15.69 1.39
N LYS A 24 -7.45 -16.79 1.91
CA LYS A 24 -8.52 -17.53 1.23
C LYS A 24 -9.73 -16.63 0.97
N ARG A 25 -10.19 -15.91 2.01
CA ARG A 25 -11.33 -14.98 1.91
C ARG A 25 -11.07 -13.85 0.92
N LEU A 26 -9.87 -13.26 0.95
CA LEU A 26 -9.47 -12.23 -0.01
C LEU A 26 -9.55 -12.77 -1.45
N ARG A 27 -9.10 -14.00 -1.67
CA ARG A 27 -9.18 -14.64 -2.98
C ARG A 27 -10.61 -14.87 -3.43
N GLU A 28 -11.49 -15.34 -2.54
CA GLU A 28 -12.93 -15.52 -2.79
C GLU A 28 -13.63 -14.20 -3.11
N LEU A 29 -13.17 -13.09 -2.53
CA LEU A 29 -13.64 -11.72 -2.82
C LEU A 29 -13.06 -11.13 -4.11
N GLY A 30 -12.18 -11.86 -4.82
CA GLY A 30 -11.63 -11.45 -6.11
C GLY A 30 -10.32 -10.64 -6.04
N PHE A 31 -9.72 -10.51 -4.86
CA PHE A 31 -8.38 -9.95 -4.72
C PHE A 31 -7.34 -10.93 -5.26
N THR A 32 -6.32 -10.38 -5.91
CA THR A 32 -5.22 -11.15 -6.54
C THR A 32 -3.85 -10.64 -6.12
N PHE A 33 -3.80 -9.59 -5.31
CA PHE A 33 -2.57 -8.95 -4.89
C PHE A 33 -2.71 -8.41 -3.46
N VAL A 34 -1.65 -8.55 -2.67
CA VAL A 34 -1.57 -7.99 -1.31
C VAL A 34 -0.24 -7.26 -1.13
N ARG A 35 -0.28 -6.10 -0.49
CA ARG A 35 0.90 -5.44 0.07
C ARG A 35 0.96 -5.74 1.57
N MET A 36 2.10 -6.23 2.07
CA MET A 36 2.34 -6.49 3.50
C MET A 36 2.63 -5.20 4.26
N SER A 37 1.66 -4.29 4.25
CA SER A 37 1.72 -2.98 4.89
C SER A 37 1.90 -3.12 6.41
N HIS A 38 3.00 -2.69 7.03
CA HIS A 38 4.26 -2.20 6.45
C HIS A 38 5.44 -2.91 7.11
N TYR A 39 5.40 -4.23 7.10
CA TYR A 39 6.40 -5.12 7.71
C TYR A 39 6.24 -6.54 7.17
N PRO A 40 7.30 -7.39 7.18
CA PRO A 40 7.17 -8.77 6.75
C PRO A 40 6.22 -9.54 7.68
N HIS A 41 5.34 -10.35 7.09
CA HIS A 41 4.37 -11.16 7.84
C HIS A 41 4.95 -12.54 8.24
N SER A 42 4.16 -13.32 8.97
CA SER A 42 4.53 -14.70 9.34
C SER A 42 4.71 -15.59 8.10
N PRO A 43 5.56 -16.65 8.15
CA PRO A 43 5.72 -17.58 7.03
C PRO A 43 4.40 -18.21 6.54
N ALA A 44 3.46 -18.45 7.46
CA ALA A 44 2.15 -18.98 7.13
C ALA A 44 1.33 -18.07 6.19
N PHE A 45 1.58 -16.75 6.22
CA PHE A 45 0.97 -15.81 5.28
C PHE A 45 1.45 -16.08 3.84
N SER A 46 2.77 -16.16 3.65
CA SER A 46 3.37 -16.39 2.34
C SER A 46 2.97 -17.77 1.78
N GLU A 47 2.94 -18.80 2.65
CA GLU A 47 2.42 -20.13 2.29
C GLU A 47 0.94 -20.10 1.84
N ALA A 48 0.10 -19.29 2.50
CA ALA A 48 -1.29 -19.12 2.10
C ALA A 48 -1.38 -18.43 0.73
N CYS A 49 -0.59 -17.38 0.50
CA CYS A 49 -0.53 -16.66 -0.77
C CYS A 49 -0.09 -17.57 -1.93
N ASP A 50 0.93 -18.40 -1.70
CA ASP A 50 1.35 -19.43 -2.66
C ASP A 50 0.21 -20.40 -2.97
N ARG A 51 -0.47 -20.90 -1.93
CA ARG A 51 -1.53 -21.90 -2.07
C ARG A 51 -2.76 -21.37 -2.81
N TYR A 52 -3.17 -20.13 -2.55
CA TYR A 52 -4.39 -19.55 -3.11
C TYR A 52 -4.15 -18.70 -4.37
N GLY A 53 -2.89 -18.52 -4.78
CA GLY A 53 -2.53 -17.76 -5.97
C GLY A 53 -2.77 -16.26 -5.82
N VAL A 54 -2.25 -15.68 -4.74
CA VAL A 54 -2.32 -14.25 -4.44
C VAL A 54 -0.90 -13.68 -4.51
N ALA A 55 -0.67 -12.72 -5.40
CA ALA A 55 0.64 -12.07 -5.54
C ALA A 55 0.91 -11.12 -4.36
N VAL A 56 2.18 -10.95 -4.01
CA VAL A 56 2.58 -10.21 -2.81
C VAL A 56 3.68 -9.20 -3.13
N LEU A 57 3.51 -8.00 -2.57
CA LEU A 57 4.59 -7.04 -2.33
C LEU A 57 5.00 -7.12 -0.86
N ASP A 58 6.19 -7.64 -0.61
CA ASP A 58 6.76 -7.79 0.74
C ASP A 58 7.50 -6.51 1.15
N CYS A 59 7.24 -6.02 2.36
CA CYS A 59 7.62 -4.67 2.79
C CYS A 59 8.60 -4.70 3.95
N LEU A 60 9.62 -3.84 3.90
CA LEU A 60 10.49 -3.59 5.05
C LEU A 60 9.67 -2.99 6.20
N ALA A 61 9.96 -3.43 7.43
CA ALA A 61 9.36 -2.88 8.63
C ALA A 61 9.70 -1.40 8.81
N GLY A 62 8.67 -0.55 8.84
CA GLY A 62 8.78 0.84 9.26
C GLY A 62 7.72 1.77 8.69
N TRP A 63 7.42 2.83 9.44
CA TRP A 63 6.40 3.81 9.08
C TRP A 63 6.73 5.17 9.69
N GLN A 64 6.67 6.24 8.87
CA GLN A 64 6.80 7.66 9.27
C GLN A 64 8.06 8.05 10.06
N GLN A 65 9.01 7.14 10.21
CA GLN A 65 10.24 7.34 10.98
C GLN A 65 11.46 7.00 10.15
N PHE A 66 12.45 7.89 10.22
CA PHE A 66 13.80 7.68 9.74
C PHE A 66 14.76 8.49 10.60
N TYR A 67 15.81 7.84 11.09
CA TYR A 67 16.88 8.50 11.82
C TYR A 67 18.16 8.34 11.02
N ASP A 68 18.80 9.45 10.63
CA ASP A 68 20.07 9.41 9.90
C ASP A 68 21.25 9.16 10.85
N THR A 69 21.20 8.01 11.52
CA THR A 69 22.28 7.49 12.35
C THR A 69 22.74 6.17 11.78
N ASP A 70 24.03 5.85 11.92
CA ASP A 70 24.56 4.60 11.40
C ASP A 70 23.90 3.39 12.05
N ALA A 71 23.59 3.45 13.36
CA ALA A 71 22.86 2.38 14.05
C ALA A 71 21.48 2.11 13.44
N PHE A 72 20.70 3.15 13.11
CA PHE A 72 19.39 2.97 12.48
C PHE A 72 19.53 2.38 11.08
N LYS A 73 20.46 2.94 10.27
CA LYS A 73 20.71 2.47 8.90
C LYS A 73 21.16 1.01 8.88
N GLU A 74 22.14 0.63 9.69
CA GLU A 74 22.62 -0.76 9.76
C GLU A 74 21.53 -1.73 10.22
N ASN A 75 20.69 -1.32 11.18
CA ASN A 75 19.53 -2.10 11.59
C ASN A 75 18.54 -2.33 10.43
N THR A 76 18.23 -1.28 9.65
CA THR A 76 17.35 -1.43 8.48
C THR A 76 17.99 -2.29 7.39
N TYR A 77 19.29 -2.18 7.17
CA TYR A 77 20.03 -3.01 6.21
C TYR A 77 19.98 -4.48 6.59
N GLN A 78 20.10 -4.79 7.88
CA GLN A 78 19.96 -6.15 8.37
C GLN A 78 18.54 -6.69 8.17
N GLN A 79 17.52 -5.90 8.49
CA GLN A 79 16.13 -6.30 8.29
C GLN A 79 15.79 -6.54 6.80
N VAL A 80 16.34 -5.74 5.87
CA VAL A 80 16.18 -6.00 4.42
C VAL A 80 16.77 -7.36 4.04
N ARG A 81 17.95 -7.73 4.57
CA ARG A 81 18.53 -9.05 4.30
C ARG A 81 17.65 -10.17 4.85
N GLU A 82 17.14 -10.01 6.05
CA GLU A 82 16.28 -10.99 6.71
C GLU A 82 14.97 -11.18 5.95
N MET A 83 14.29 -10.09 5.57
CA MET A 83 13.09 -10.09 4.74
C MET A 83 13.29 -10.89 3.46
N VAL A 84 14.32 -10.55 2.66
CA VAL A 84 14.57 -11.24 1.39
C VAL A 84 14.93 -12.71 1.61
N ARG A 85 15.78 -13.02 2.58
CA ARG A 85 16.20 -14.41 2.85
C ARG A 85 15.04 -15.29 3.33
N ALA A 86 14.15 -14.73 4.15
CA ALA A 86 12.98 -15.44 4.64
C ALA A 86 12.01 -15.76 3.51
N ASN A 87 11.76 -14.80 2.61
CA ASN A 87 10.63 -14.89 1.69
C ASN A 87 10.98 -15.24 0.23
N ARG A 88 12.27 -15.26 -0.16
CA ARG A 88 12.70 -15.42 -1.56
C ARG A 88 12.34 -16.74 -2.26
N ASN A 89 11.91 -17.74 -1.53
CA ASN A 89 11.49 -19.03 -2.09
C ASN A 89 9.97 -19.13 -2.33
N HIS A 90 9.20 -18.12 -1.93
CA HIS A 90 7.76 -18.07 -2.15
C HIS A 90 7.45 -17.47 -3.53
N PRO A 91 6.90 -18.24 -4.48
CA PRO A 91 6.54 -17.74 -5.81
C PRO A 91 5.47 -16.64 -5.78
N SER A 92 4.68 -16.52 -4.70
CA SER A 92 3.74 -15.43 -4.52
C SER A 92 4.43 -14.06 -4.37
N ILE A 93 5.67 -14.01 -3.89
CA ILE A 93 6.41 -12.75 -3.72
C ILE A 93 6.92 -12.29 -5.09
N VAL A 94 6.22 -11.30 -5.65
CA VAL A 94 6.52 -10.79 -7.00
C VAL A 94 7.39 -9.53 -6.99
N ALA A 95 7.43 -8.84 -5.85
CA ALA A 95 8.19 -7.62 -5.65
C ALA A 95 8.51 -7.38 -4.17
N TRP A 96 9.49 -6.51 -3.94
CA TRP A 96 9.96 -6.09 -2.63
C TRP A 96 9.85 -4.57 -2.49
N GLU A 97 9.35 -4.09 -1.35
CA GLU A 97 9.40 -2.69 -0.94
C GLU A 97 10.45 -2.55 0.17
N PRO A 98 11.75 -2.44 -0.19
CA PRO A 98 12.79 -2.22 0.80
C PRO A 98 12.81 -0.78 1.34
N SER A 99 11.88 0.08 0.91
CA SER A 99 11.73 1.44 1.44
C SER A 99 10.86 1.46 2.68
N LEU A 100 11.14 2.39 3.60
CA LEU A 100 10.30 2.64 4.78
C LEU A 100 9.06 3.45 4.41
N ASN A 101 7.86 2.94 4.69
CA ASN A 101 6.61 3.60 4.30
C ASN A 101 6.49 4.99 4.92
N GLU A 102 6.13 6.01 4.12
CA GLU A 102 5.93 7.39 4.58
C GLU A 102 7.08 8.02 5.39
N SER A 103 8.30 7.46 5.30
CA SER A 103 9.46 7.94 6.04
C SER A 103 10.38 8.86 5.24
N SER A 104 10.91 9.89 5.86
CA SER A 104 11.83 10.89 5.28
C SER A 104 13.28 10.38 5.09
N TYR A 105 13.46 9.15 4.60
CA TYR A 105 14.78 8.59 4.31
C TYR A 105 15.50 9.36 3.19
N THR A 106 16.82 9.20 3.12
CA THR A 106 17.67 9.85 2.11
C THR A 106 17.82 8.99 0.86
N GLU A 107 18.18 9.60 -0.28
CA GLU A 107 18.45 8.86 -1.52
C GLU A 107 19.64 7.90 -1.37
N ALA A 108 20.66 8.28 -0.58
CA ALA A 108 21.81 7.43 -0.29
C ALA A 108 21.39 6.13 0.43
N TRP A 109 20.51 6.24 1.44
CA TRP A 109 19.93 5.08 2.11
C TRP A 109 19.09 4.23 1.15
N ALA A 110 18.27 4.86 0.31
CA ALA A 110 17.45 4.17 -0.69
C ALA A 110 18.31 3.34 -1.67
N ARG A 111 19.44 3.90 -2.13
CA ARG A 111 20.39 3.21 -3.00
C ARG A 111 20.98 1.99 -2.32
N GLU A 112 21.31 2.10 -1.04
CA GLU A 112 21.92 1.00 -0.29
C GLU A 112 20.93 -0.15 -0.03
N VAL A 113 19.70 0.14 0.42
CA VAL A 113 18.69 -0.93 0.58
C VAL A 113 18.33 -1.61 -0.73
N ASN A 114 18.28 -0.86 -1.84
CA ASN A 114 18.08 -1.45 -3.16
C ASN A 114 19.26 -2.36 -3.54
N ARG A 115 20.50 -1.89 -3.38
CA ARG A 115 21.72 -2.68 -3.64
C ARG A 115 21.73 -3.98 -2.83
N ILE A 116 21.40 -3.91 -1.54
CA ILE A 116 21.32 -5.08 -0.64
C ILE A 116 20.24 -6.05 -1.14
N THR A 117 19.05 -5.57 -1.48
CA THR A 117 17.95 -6.40 -2.00
C THR A 117 18.38 -7.17 -3.25
N LYS A 118 19.04 -6.49 -4.20
CA LYS A 118 19.57 -7.11 -5.42
C LYS A 118 20.68 -8.13 -5.14
N ALA A 119 21.49 -7.91 -4.10
CA ALA A 119 22.54 -8.85 -3.71
C ALA A 119 21.98 -10.13 -3.07
N GLU A 120 20.91 -10.01 -2.27
CA GLU A 120 20.24 -11.14 -1.61
C GLU A 120 19.39 -11.98 -2.57
N TYR A 121 18.92 -11.36 -3.65
CA TYR A 121 18.18 -12.01 -4.73
C TYR A 121 18.72 -11.56 -6.11
N PRO A 122 19.88 -12.11 -6.54
CA PRO A 122 20.54 -11.70 -7.77
C PRO A 122 19.76 -12.16 -9.01
N GLU A 123 19.84 -11.34 -10.06
CA GLU A 123 19.19 -11.64 -11.33
C GLU A 123 19.78 -12.90 -11.99
N LYS A 124 18.91 -13.87 -12.29
CA LYS A 124 19.23 -15.13 -12.98
C LYS A 124 18.11 -15.45 -13.97
N GLY A 125 18.29 -15.04 -15.22
CA GLY A 125 17.26 -15.19 -16.25
C GLY A 125 16.03 -14.33 -15.91
N LEU A 126 14.86 -14.95 -15.79
CA LEU A 126 13.62 -14.24 -15.42
C LEU A 126 13.50 -13.97 -13.92
N ALA A 127 14.29 -14.64 -13.08
CA ALA A 127 14.29 -14.39 -11.64
C ALA A 127 15.08 -13.12 -11.35
N LYS A 128 14.40 -12.06 -10.92
CA LYS A 128 15.02 -10.81 -10.48
C LYS A 128 14.20 -10.17 -9.35
N ALA A 129 14.89 -9.47 -8.44
CA ALA A 129 14.22 -8.77 -7.36
C ALA A 129 13.62 -7.47 -7.92
N TRP A 130 12.33 -7.44 -8.24
CA TRP A 130 11.65 -6.18 -8.53
C TRP A 130 11.52 -5.38 -7.24
N THR A 131 12.07 -4.18 -7.22
CA THR A 131 12.02 -3.29 -6.06
C THR A 131 11.15 -2.06 -6.34
N CYS A 132 10.47 -1.59 -5.29
CA CYS A 132 9.78 -0.32 -5.33
C CYS A 132 10.06 0.50 -4.07
N GLY A 133 9.75 1.79 -4.13
CA GLY A 133 9.71 2.62 -2.95
C GLY A 133 8.84 3.84 -3.11
N TRP A 134 8.37 4.37 -1.98
CA TRP A 134 7.42 5.48 -2.00
C TRP A 134 8.05 6.81 -2.44
N ARG A 135 9.38 6.93 -2.33
CA ARG A 135 10.21 8.05 -2.83
C ARG A 135 11.47 7.54 -3.53
N TYR A 136 12.12 8.45 -4.28
CA TYR A 136 13.31 8.19 -5.08
C TYR A 136 13.11 7.08 -6.10
N TRP A 137 12.05 7.19 -6.91
CA TRP A 137 11.73 6.20 -7.94
C TRP A 137 12.83 6.06 -8.99
N ASN A 138 13.75 7.02 -9.10
CA ASN A 138 14.97 6.89 -9.90
C ASN A 138 15.88 5.73 -9.43
N VAL A 139 15.81 5.34 -8.16
CA VAL A 139 16.62 4.27 -7.55
C VAL A 139 16.00 2.88 -7.75
N PHE A 140 14.67 2.76 -7.61
CA PHE A 140 13.96 1.47 -7.62
C PHE A 140 13.48 1.06 -9.02
N ASP A 141 13.10 -0.20 -9.23
CA ASP A 141 12.59 -0.64 -10.55
C ASP A 141 11.19 -0.11 -10.84
N MET A 142 10.37 0.07 -9.80
CA MET A 142 8.98 0.47 -9.88
C MET A 142 8.69 1.65 -8.95
N GLY A 143 7.73 2.48 -9.35
CA GLY A 143 7.13 3.46 -8.46
C GLY A 143 6.14 2.78 -7.51
N CYS A 144 6.18 3.18 -6.25
CA CYS A 144 5.15 2.87 -5.25
C CYS A 144 4.66 4.23 -4.76
N GLY A 145 3.36 4.47 -4.64
CA GLY A 145 2.94 5.76 -4.12
C GLY A 145 1.44 5.92 -4.02
N THR A 146 1.05 6.95 -3.30
CA THR A 146 -0.36 7.22 -3.03
C THR A 146 -0.83 8.47 -3.79
N PRO A 147 -2.13 8.61 -4.07
CA PRO A 147 -2.68 9.83 -4.67
C PRO A 147 -2.32 11.09 -3.89
N GLN A 148 -2.17 10.98 -2.57
CA GLN A 148 -1.83 12.07 -1.66
C GLN A 148 -0.37 12.49 -1.79
N ALA A 149 0.51 11.52 -2.03
CA ALA A 149 1.93 11.73 -2.23
C ALA A 149 2.29 12.06 -3.70
N ASN A 150 1.33 12.58 -4.49
CA ASN A 150 1.53 12.99 -5.89
C ASN A 150 2.00 11.84 -6.82
N VAL A 151 1.52 10.60 -6.60
CA VAL A 151 1.84 9.45 -7.45
C VAL A 151 1.63 9.73 -8.95
N ASN A 152 0.65 10.58 -9.30
CA ASN A 152 0.36 10.98 -10.67
C ASN A 152 1.50 11.81 -11.30
N GLY A 153 2.00 12.80 -10.56
CA GLY A 153 3.09 13.66 -11.02
C GLY A 153 4.42 12.90 -11.08
N ASP A 154 4.65 12.02 -10.12
CA ASP A 154 5.83 11.16 -10.13
C ASP A 154 5.77 10.15 -11.28
N ALA A 155 4.62 9.52 -11.52
CA ALA A 155 4.43 8.62 -12.66
C ALA A 155 4.60 9.33 -14.01
N ALA A 156 4.17 10.59 -14.15
CA ALA A 156 4.44 11.38 -15.34
C ALA A 156 5.95 11.66 -15.52
N THR A 157 6.68 11.88 -14.43
CA THR A 157 8.14 12.08 -14.43
C THR A 157 8.90 10.79 -14.79
N TYR A 158 8.42 9.64 -14.30
CA TYR A 158 9.02 8.32 -14.50
C TYR A 158 8.18 7.45 -15.46
N ALA A 159 7.76 8.03 -16.60
CA ALA A 159 6.76 7.45 -17.49
C ALA A 159 7.05 6.05 -18.06
N THR A 160 8.31 5.58 -18.01
CA THR A 160 8.71 4.24 -18.46
C THR A 160 8.71 3.19 -17.36
N LYS A 161 8.52 3.59 -16.10
CA LYS A 161 8.52 2.66 -14.96
C LYS A 161 7.10 2.16 -14.68
N PRO A 162 6.93 0.89 -14.33
CA PRO A 162 5.66 0.42 -13.77
C PRO A 162 5.41 1.12 -12.43
N VAL A 163 4.14 1.34 -12.11
CA VAL A 163 3.72 2.03 -10.88
C VAL A 163 2.65 1.21 -10.18
N ILE A 164 2.80 1.07 -8.86
CA ILE A 164 1.78 0.55 -7.96
C ILE A 164 1.20 1.74 -7.19
N VAL A 165 -0.11 1.93 -7.29
CA VAL A 165 -0.82 2.78 -6.33
C VAL A 165 -0.90 2.00 -5.02
N SER A 166 -0.08 2.39 -4.05
CA SER A 166 0.09 1.62 -2.83
C SER A 166 -1.15 1.65 -1.97
N GLU A 167 -1.80 2.80 -1.85
CA GLU A 167 -2.99 3.01 -1.01
C GLU A 167 -3.98 3.95 -1.70
N TYR A 168 -5.27 3.62 -1.64
CA TYR A 168 -6.39 4.40 -2.18
C TYR A 168 -7.68 4.06 -1.41
N GLY A 169 -8.77 4.80 -1.64
CA GLY A 169 -10.08 4.50 -1.05
C GLY A 169 -10.42 5.25 0.23
N ASP A 170 -9.42 5.67 1.00
CA ASP A 170 -9.65 6.30 2.30
C ASP A 170 -9.34 7.81 2.27
N TRP A 171 -8.09 8.17 2.06
CA TRP A 171 -7.68 9.57 2.25
C TRP A 171 -8.27 10.58 1.27
N ASN A 172 -8.65 10.14 0.06
CA ASN A 172 -9.38 10.98 -0.90
C ASN A 172 -10.77 11.42 -0.39
N TYR A 173 -11.23 10.85 0.74
CA TYR A 173 -12.56 11.06 1.31
C TYR A 173 -12.54 11.63 2.73
N GLY A 174 -11.41 12.20 3.17
CA GLY A 174 -11.29 12.90 4.46
C GLY A 174 -10.13 12.46 5.35
N GLY A 175 -9.30 11.50 4.91
CA GLY A 175 -8.13 11.06 5.67
C GLY A 175 -8.52 10.49 7.03
N TYR A 176 -8.06 11.13 8.10
CA TYR A 176 -8.43 10.76 9.46
C TYR A 176 -9.95 10.72 9.67
N ASP A 177 -10.68 11.67 9.08
CA ASP A 177 -12.14 11.80 9.13
C ASP A 177 -12.82 11.24 7.87
N SER A 178 -12.21 10.22 7.27
CA SER A 178 -12.66 9.65 6.00
C SER A 178 -14.10 9.14 6.06
N THR A 179 -14.91 9.57 5.11
CA THR A 179 -16.29 9.06 4.91
C THR A 179 -16.32 7.61 4.38
N THR A 180 -15.16 6.99 4.14
CA THR A 180 -15.01 5.55 3.92
C THR A 180 -14.85 4.77 5.24
N ARG A 181 -14.61 5.45 6.36
CA ARG A 181 -14.59 4.87 7.71
C ARG A 181 -15.93 5.20 8.33
N VAL A 182 -16.96 4.38 8.12
CA VAL A 182 -18.22 4.52 8.84
C VAL A 182 -18.63 3.16 9.38
N THR A 183 -19.27 3.19 10.56
CA THR A 183 -19.77 1.99 11.21
C THR A 183 -21.28 1.92 11.07
N ARG A 184 -21.85 0.77 11.42
CA ARG A 184 -23.31 0.61 11.52
C ARG A 184 -23.92 1.37 12.69
N GLU A 185 -23.10 1.95 13.58
CA GLU A 185 -23.59 2.78 14.67
C GLU A 185 -24.17 4.10 14.14
N PRO A 186 -25.18 4.70 14.79
CA PRO A 186 -25.84 5.90 14.26
C PRO A 186 -24.94 7.13 14.09
N ALA A 187 -23.86 7.23 14.86
CA ALA A 187 -22.90 8.33 14.83
C ALA A 187 -21.46 7.81 14.79
N HIS A 188 -20.60 8.49 14.03
CA HIS A 188 -19.19 8.15 13.85
C HIS A 188 -18.26 9.31 14.21
N TYR A 189 -16.93 9.07 14.23
CA TYR A 189 -15.88 9.91 14.84
C TYR A 189 -15.85 11.39 14.42
N ALA A 190 -16.53 11.81 13.35
CA ALA A 190 -16.47 13.17 12.82
C ALA A 190 -17.75 13.56 12.07
N ASP A 191 -18.82 14.01 12.75
CA ASP A 191 -20.09 14.55 12.19
C ASP A 191 -20.76 13.76 11.04
N ALA A 192 -20.22 12.60 10.71
CA ALA A 192 -20.60 11.73 9.62
C ALA A 192 -21.66 10.80 10.16
N LYS A 193 -22.78 10.75 9.45
CA LYS A 193 -23.84 9.81 9.75
C LYS A 193 -23.30 8.40 9.54
N GLY A 194 -23.46 7.54 10.55
CA GLY A 194 -23.30 6.10 10.37
C GLY A 194 -24.62 5.47 9.94
N GLY A 195 -24.87 4.24 10.39
CA GLY A 195 -26.06 3.48 9.98
C GLY A 195 -26.14 3.30 8.46
N ASP A 196 -27.34 3.08 7.92
CA ASP A 196 -27.51 2.79 6.49
C ASP A 196 -27.02 3.91 5.57
N GLU A 197 -27.23 5.18 5.96
CA GLU A 197 -26.78 6.34 5.17
C GLU A 197 -25.25 6.42 5.07
N GLY A 198 -24.55 6.23 6.20
CA GLY A 198 -23.10 6.15 6.22
C GLY A 198 -22.57 4.96 5.42
N MET A 199 -23.12 3.77 5.65
CA MET A 199 -22.68 2.56 4.97
C MET A 199 -22.84 2.66 3.43
N LEU A 200 -23.91 3.29 2.95
CA LEU A 200 -24.09 3.58 1.52
C LEU A 200 -23.03 4.56 1.00
N GLN A 201 -22.77 5.66 1.72
CA GLN A 201 -21.72 6.61 1.35
C GLN A 201 -20.33 5.96 1.28
N GLN A 202 -20.02 5.08 2.23
CA GLN A 202 -18.78 4.30 2.20
C GLN A 202 -18.70 3.38 0.98
N ALA A 203 -19.78 2.66 0.66
CA ALA A 203 -19.80 1.80 -0.52
C ALA A 203 -19.56 2.60 -1.81
N ASP A 204 -20.21 3.76 -1.96
CA ASP A 204 -20.03 4.66 -3.10
C ASP A 204 -18.59 5.19 -3.18
N ASN A 205 -17.99 5.57 -2.05
CA ASN A 205 -16.60 6.04 -2.00
C ASN A 205 -15.61 4.94 -2.43
N VAL A 206 -15.76 3.72 -1.90
CA VAL A 206 -14.90 2.59 -2.26
C VAL A 206 -15.03 2.28 -3.75
N GLN A 207 -16.26 2.24 -4.28
CA GLN A 207 -16.53 2.00 -5.69
C GLN A 207 -15.92 3.08 -6.58
N ALA A 208 -16.08 4.36 -6.23
CA ALA A 208 -15.51 5.47 -6.97
C ALA A 208 -13.97 5.44 -6.95
N SER A 209 -13.36 5.13 -5.81
CA SER A 209 -11.91 5.04 -5.70
C SER A 209 -11.34 3.87 -6.50
N TYR A 210 -12.01 2.73 -6.48
CA TYR A 210 -11.66 1.57 -7.29
C TYR A 210 -11.75 1.86 -8.78
N ALA A 211 -12.83 2.49 -9.24
CA ALA A 211 -12.99 2.91 -10.63
C ALA A 211 -11.88 3.89 -11.05
N TRP A 212 -11.58 4.88 -10.20
CA TRP A 212 -10.52 5.85 -10.46
C TRP A 212 -9.13 5.20 -10.60
N ASN A 213 -8.80 4.23 -9.73
CA ASN A 213 -7.57 3.47 -9.81
C ASN A 213 -7.51 2.62 -11.11
N ARG A 214 -8.62 1.95 -11.47
CA ARG A 214 -8.68 1.07 -12.66
C ARG A 214 -8.59 1.79 -13.98
N GLU A 215 -9.19 2.97 -14.10
CA GLU A 215 -9.17 3.74 -15.34
C GLU A 215 -7.80 4.35 -15.64
N GLY A 216 -6.80 4.11 -14.79
CA GLY A 216 -5.49 4.76 -14.92
C GLY A 216 -5.59 6.27 -14.78
N ARG A 217 -6.65 6.80 -14.15
CA ARG A 217 -6.81 8.25 -13.88
C ARG A 217 -5.93 8.76 -12.74
N VAL A 218 -5.17 7.85 -12.14
CA VAL A 218 -3.86 8.09 -11.55
C VAL A 218 -2.89 8.76 -12.57
N LEU A 219 -3.26 8.88 -13.85
CA LEU A 219 -2.53 9.64 -14.88
C LEU A 219 -3.39 10.73 -15.54
N ALA A 220 -4.64 10.93 -15.10
CA ALA A 220 -5.56 11.89 -15.72
C ALA A 220 -6.52 12.52 -14.69
N ARG A 221 -6.14 13.73 -14.23
CA ARG A 221 -6.92 14.75 -13.51
C ARG A 221 -7.42 14.37 -12.12
N ALA A 222 -7.12 15.26 -11.16
CA ALA A 222 -7.73 15.28 -9.84
C ALA A 222 -9.25 15.31 -9.98
N HIS A 223 -9.91 14.28 -9.44
CA HIS A 223 -11.34 14.33 -9.24
C HIS A 223 -11.58 15.38 -8.15
N PRO A 224 -12.43 16.40 -8.34
CA PRO A 224 -12.96 17.09 -7.18
C PRO A 224 -13.72 16.00 -6.43
N GLY A 225 -13.34 15.74 -5.18
CA GLY A 225 -14.16 14.91 -4.29
C GLY A 225 -15.61 15.41 -4.31
N PRO A 226 -16.59 14.60 -3.89
CA PRO A 226 -17.97 15.08 -3.80
C PRO A 226 -17.94 16.38 -2.99
N GLY A 227 -18.20 17.50 -3.67
CA GLY A 227 -18.11 18.80 -3.04
C GLY A 227 -18.96 18.76 -1.79
N ARG A 228 -18.42 19.26 -0.67
CA ARG A 228 -19.27 19.59 0.48
C ARG A 228 -20.46 20.34 -0.09
N ARG A 229 -21.67 19.78 0.08
CA ARG A 229 -22.88 20.53 -0.25
C ARG A 229 -22.76 21.87 0.47
N PRO A 230 -23.02 23.01 -0.20
CA PRO A 230 -22.94 24.31 0.44
C PRO A 230 -23.76 24.28 1.72
N ASP A 231 -23.18 24.72 2.83
CA ASP A 231 -23.91 24.93 4.07
C ASP A 231 -25.06 25.90 3.78
N PRO A 232 -26.34 25.49 3.98
CA PRO A 232 -27.48 26.39 3.78
C PRO A 232 -27.43 27.63 4.68
N ARG A 233 -26.57 27.64 5.71
CA ARG A 233 -26.41 28.73 6.68
C ARG A 233 -25.30 29.74 6.33
N ALA A 234 -24.61 29.58 5.21
CA ALA A 234 -23.54 30.49 4.79
C ALA A 234 -24.00 31.69 3.94
N ARG A 235 -25.31 31.99 3.91
CA ARG A 235 -25.81 33.28 3.45
C ARG A 235 -26.17 34.09 4.68
N ASP A 236 -25.60 35.28 4.78
CA ASP A 236 -25.74 36.29 5.83
C ASP A 236 -24.72 36.21 6.97
N ARG A 237 -23.45 36.56 6.67
CA ARG A 237 -22.60 37.44 7.48
C ARG A 237 -21.61 38.19 6.60
#